data_AF-A0A7N0VC01-F1
#
_entry.id   AF-A0A7N0VC01-F1
#
_cell.length_a   1.000
_cell.length_b   1.000
_cell.length_c   1.000
_cell.angle_alpha   90.00
_cell.angle_beta   90.00
_cell.angle_gamma   90.00
#
_symmetry.space_group_name_H-M   'P 1'
#
loop_
_entity.id
_entity.type
_entity.pdbx_description
1 polymer ?
#
loop_
_entity_poly.entity_id
_entity_poly.type
_entity_poly.pdbx_seq_one_letter_code
_entity_poly.pdbx_strand_id
1 'polypeptide(L)' 'FNYEQGAHNVMQVNSTGFEACLTESNTGLYTSGNDSVHLLNEGQFWYICGLDDHCDLGQKLSIHVVP' A
#
# COMPACT_ATOMS: atom_id res chain seq x y z
N PHE A 1 1.54 10.05 0.30
CA PHE A 1 1.35 9.46 -1.03
C PHE A 1 0.59 10.46 -1.87
N ASN A 2 1.18 10.94 -2.96
CA ASN A 2 0.55 11.90 -3.87
C ASN A 2 0.29 11.22 -5.21
N TYR A 3 -0.94 11.30 -5.71
CA TYR A 3 -1.36 10.66 -6.96
C TYR A 3 -2.69 11.25 -7.46
N GLU A 4 -3.04 11.01 -8.73
CA GLU A 4 -4.34 11.41 -9.27
C GLU A 4 -5.47 10.60 -8.62
N GLN A 5 -6.40 11.30 -7.96
CA GLN A 5 -7.51 10.66 -7.25
C GLN A 5 -8.36 9.82 -8.21
N GLY A 6 -8.58 8.54 -7.85
CA GLY A 6 -9.33 7.59 -8.66
C GLY A 6 -8.49 6.78 -9.65
N ALA A 7 -7.30 7.27 -10.03
CA ALA A 7 -6.36 6.53 -10.86
C ALA A 7 -5.46 5.60 -10.03
N HIS A 8 -5.18 5.96 -8.77
CA HIS A 8 -4.41 5.13 -7.85
C HIS A 8 -5.09 5.08 -6.48
N ASN A 9 -4.61 4.17 -5.63
CA ASN A 9 -4.92 4.12 -4.21
C ASN A 9 -3.68 3.64 -3.44
N VAL A 10 -3.74 3.76 -2.12
CA VAL A 10 -2.76 3.15 -1.22
C VAL A 10 -3.51 2.12 -0.40
N MET A 11 -3.20 0.85 -0.61
CA MET A 11 -3.78 -0.26 0.13
C MET A 11 -2.71 -0.89 1.00
N GLN A 12 -2.91 -0.86 2.32
CA GLN A 12 -2.08 -1.61 3.26
C GLN A 12 -2.46 -3.08 3.19
N VAL A 13 -1.46 -3.95 3.12
CA VAL A 13 -1.62 -5.40 3.00
C VAL A 13 -0.66 -6.14 3.93
N ASN A 14 -0.85 -7.44 4.08
CA ASN A 14 0.15 -8.32 4.72
C ASN A 14 1.25 -8.73 3.71
N SER A 15 2.27 -9.45 4.19
CA SER A 15 3.41 -9.88 3.34
C SER A 15 2.98 -10.73 2.14
N THR A 16 2.05 -11.67 2.32
CA THR A 16 1.52 -12.49 1.22
C THR A 16 0.82 -11.63 0.17
N GLY A 17 0.01 -10.67 0.62
CA GLY A 17 -0.66 -9.71 -0.23
C GLY A 17 0.29 -8.81 -1.00
N PHE A 18 1.38 -8.41 -0.37
CA PHE A 18 2.43 -7.65 -1.03
C PHE A 18 3.11 -8.47 -2.12
N GLU A 19 3.56 -9.69 -1.83
CA GLU A 19 4.29 -10.52 -2.79
C GLU A 19 3.45 -10.92 -4.00
N ALA A 20 2.18 -11.27 -3.77
CA ALA A 20 1.28 -11.76 -4.81
C ALA A 20 0.26 -10.71 -5.29
N CYS A 21 0.41 -9.44 -4.91
CA CYS A 21 -0.50 -8.36 -5.27
C CYS A 21 -1.99 -8.63 -4.95
N LEU A 22 -2.26 -9.28 -3.80
CA LEU A 22 -3.62 -9.69 -3.42
C LEU A 22 -4.36 -8.58 -2.67
N THR A 23 -5.44 -8.09 -3.28
CA THR A 23 -6.27 -7.02 -2.70
C THR A 23 -7.20 -7.52 -1.58
N GLU A 24 -7.47 -8.82 -1.52
CA GLU A 24 -8.27 -9.47 -0.47
C GLU A 24 -7.58 -9.41 0.90
N SER A 25 -6.27 -9.16 0.91
CA SER A 25 -5.46 -9.00 2.13
C SER A 25 -5.47 -7.57 2.69
N ASN A 26 -6.35 -6.71 2.18
CA ASN A 26 -6.48 -5.31 2.56
C ASN A 26 -6.72 -5.14 4.07
N THR A 27 -5.82 -4.43 4.74
CA THR A 27 -5.94 -4.02 6.15
C THR A 27 -6.13 -2.50 6.33
N GLY A 28 -6.15 -1.74 5.24
CA GLY A 28 -6.34 -0.29 5.24
C GLY A 28 -6.33 0.26 3.81
N LEU A 29 -7.26 1.17 3.49
CA LEU A 29 -7.39 1.75 2.17
C LEU A 29 -7.45 3.28 2.25
N TYR A 30 -6.60 3.94 1.45
CA TYR A 30 -6.52 5.39 1.33
C TYR A 30 -6.70 5.80 -0.13
N THR A 31 -7.54 6.82 -0.36
CA THR A 31 -8.04 7.19 -1.70
C THR A 31 -8.13 8.72 -1.91
N SER A 32 -7.50 9.53 -1.07
CA SER A 32 -7.64 11.00 -1.19
C SER A 32 -6.81 11.59 -2.33
N GLY A 33 -5.78 10.89 -2.79
CA GLY A 33 -4.80 11.44 -3.75
C GLY A 33 -3.68 12.24 -3.10
N ASN A 34 -3.77 12.48 -1.78
CA ASN A 34 -2.75 13.14 -0.96
C ASN A 34 -2.73 12.55 0.46
N ASP A 35 -2.59 11.23 0.55
CA ASP A 35 -2.72 10.50 1.81
C ASP A 35 -1.45 10.59 2.65
N SER A 36 -1.63 10.88 3.94
CA SER A 36 -0.57 10.82 4.95
C SER A 36 -0.81 9.64 5.88
N VAL A 37 0.17 8.73 5.96
CA VAL A 37 0.10 7.53 6.81
C VAL A 37 1.15 7.66 7.90
N HIS A 38 0.71 7.61 9.16
CA HIS A 38 1.60 7.64 10.32
C HIS A 38 1.95 6.21 10.74
N LEU A 39 3.24 5.88 10.75
CA LEU A 39 3.75 4.60 11.23
C LEU A 39 4.19 4.75 12.68
N LEU A 40 3.32 4.33 13.62
CA LEU A 40 3.52 4.55 15.05
C LEU A 40 4.24 3.39 15.76
N ASN A 41 4.33 2.23 15.10
CA ASN A 41 4.94 1.03 15.67
C ASN A 41 6.14 0.61 14.82
N GLU A 42 7.14 0.03 15.47
CA GLU A 42 8.21 -0.70 14.79
C GLU A 42 7.66 -1.91 14.03
N GLY A 43 8.36 -2.33 12.98
CA GLY A 43 8.01 -3.53 12.22
C GLY A 43 8.01 -3.33 10.71
N GLN A 44 7.48 -4.32 10.00
CA GLN A 44 7.34 -4.30 8.56
C GLN A 44 5.93 -3.92 8.15
N PHE A 45 5.84 -2.96 7.22
CA PHE A 45 4.59 -2.49 6.64
C PHE A 45 4.67 -2.63 5.13
N TRP A 46 3.56 -3.06 4.52
CA TRP A 46 3.48 -3.26 3.08
C TRP A 46 2.28 -2.52 2.51
N TYR A 47 2.52 -1.86 1.39
CA TYR A 47 1.53 -1.09 0.67
C TYR A 47 1.58 -1.44 -0.82
N ILE A 48 0.42 -1.51 -1.45
CA ILE A 48 0.26 -1.70 -2.89
C ILE A 48 -0.73 -0.67 -3.44
N CYS A 49 -0.70 -0.43 -4.74
CA CYS A 49 -1.89 0.06 -5.45
C CYS A 49 -2.73 -1.15 -5.86
N GLY A 50 -3.98 -1.21 -5.39
CA GLY A 50 -4.91 -2.31 -5.68
C GLY A 50 -5.79 -2.08 -6.91
N LEU A 51 -5.41 -1.19 -7.82
CA LEU A 51 -6.12 -0.95 -9.07
C LEU A 51 -5.41 -1.67 -10.22
N ASP A 52 -6.20 -2.43 -10.99
CA ASP A 52 -5.78 -3.17 -12.18
C ASP A 52 -4.44 -3.91 -11.98
N ASP A 53 -3.45 -3.68 -12.86
CA ASP A 53 -2.14 -4.31 -12.85
C ASP A 53 -1.05 -3.43 -12.20
N HIS A 54 -1.42 -2.33 -11.54
CA HIS A 54 -0.46 -1.36 -11.02
C HIS A 54 0.53 -1.98 -10.01
N CYS A 55 0.06 -2.86 -9.13
CA CYS A 55 0.93 -3.57 -8.19
C CYS A 55 1.92 -4.50 -8.91
N ASP A 56 1.43 -5.28 -9.88
CA ASP A 56 2.25 -6.21 -10.67
C ASP A 56 3.30 -5.48 -11.51
N LEU A 57 2.98 -4.26 -11.96
CA LEU A 57 3.90 -3.34 -12.64
C LEU A 57 4.85 -2.60 -11.69
N GLY A 58 4.81 -2.90 -10.39
CA GLY A 58 5.78 -2.43 -9.41
C GLY A 58 5.32 -1.27 -8.53
N GLN A 59 4.06 -0.84 -8.60
CA GLN A 59 3.50 0.17 -7.69
C GLN A 59 3.19 -0.45 -6.31
N LYS A 60 4.25 -0.84 -5.61
CA LYS A 60 4.24 -1.44 -4.28
C LYS A 60 5.43 -0.92 -3.46
N LEU A 61 5.23 -0.77 -2.15
CA LEU A 61 6.22 -0.25 -1.21
C LEU A 61 6.25 -1.09 0.08
N SER A 62 7.44 -1.53 0.49
CA SER A 62 7.69 -2.12 1.80
C SER A 62 8.50 -1.14 2.64
N ILE A 63 8.12 -0.96 3.91
CA ILE A 63 8.78 -0.06 4.86
C ILE A 63 9.12 -0.85 6.11
N HIS A 64 10.40 -0.80 6.49
CA HIS A 64 10.88 -1.30 7.78
C HIS A 64 11.07 -0.14 8.75
N VAL A 65 10.24 -0.09 9.78
CA VAL A 65 10.36 0.87 10.88
C VAL A 65 11.17 0.22 11.99
N VAL A 66 12.28 0.87 12.36
CA VAL A 66 13.22 0.45 13.42
C VAL A 66 13.10 1.40 14.62
N PRO A 67 13.61 1.02 15.81
CA PRO A 67 13.66 1.90 16.98
C PRO A 67 14.34 3.26 16.74
#